data_AF-A0A1H4P6V8-F1
#
_entry.id   AF-A0A1H4P6V8-F1
#
_cell.length_a   1.000
_cell.length_b   1.000
_cell.length_c   1.000
_cell.angle_alpha   90.00
_cell.angle_beta   90.00
_cell.angle_gamma   90.00
#
_symmetry.space_group_name_H-M   'P 1'
#
loop_
_entity.id
_entity.type
_entity.pdbx_description
1 polymer ?
#
loop_
_entity_poly.entity_id
_entity_poly.type
_entity_poly.pdbx_seq_one_letter_code
_entity_poly.pdbx_strand_id
1 'polypeptide(L)' 'MNARRPGAPMPDSLRATLTTTVGHPARAIQCPHCRALPGKPCVLRTNGRALPEPHHTRITAWEQENAA' A
#
# COMPACT_ATOMS: atom_id res chain seq x y z
N MET A 1 -11.11 33.92 13.37
CA MET A 1 -11.01 32.49 12.99
C MET A 1 -10.98 32.41 11.47
N ASN A 2 -9.79 32.37 10.87
CA ASN A 2 -9.64 32.24 9.42
C ASN A 2 -9.73 30.74 9.06
N ALA A 3 -10.84 30.33 8.46
CA ALA A 3 -11.00 28.97 7.97
C ALA A 3 -10.06 28.77 6.77
N ARG A 4 -9.10 27.84 6.88
CA ARG A 4 -8.28 27.42 5.75
C ARG A 4 -9.22 26.85 4.68
N ARG A 5 -9.33 27.53 3.53
CA ARG A 5 -9.95 26.95 2.33
C ARG A 5 -9.15 25.70 1.94
N PRO A 6 -9.79 24.53 1.75
CA PRO A 6 -9.12 23.38 1.15
C PRO A 6 -8.57 23.79 -0.22
N GLY A 7 -7.34 23.40 -0.52
CA GLY A 7 -6.80 23.53 -1.87
C GLY A 7 -7.63 22.71 -2.87
N ALA A 8 -7.46 22.99 -4.17
CA ALA A 8 -8.11 22.21 -5.22
C ALA A 8 -7.82 20.71 -5.02
N PRO A 9 -8.80 19.81 -5.25
CA PRO A 9 -8.60 18.39 -5.07
C PRO A 9 -7.52 17.88 -6.02
N MET A 10 -6.64 17.01 -5.53
CA MET A 10 -5.61 16.37 -6.35
C MET A 10 -6.27 15.56 -7.48
N PRO A 11 -5.84 15.73 -8.74
CA PRO A 11 -6.40 14.97 -9.86
C PRO A 11 -6.12 13.47 -9.71
N ASP A 12 -7.07 12.66 -10.14
CA ASP A 12 -7.09 11.22 -9.87
C ASP A 12 -5.90 10.49 -10.50
N SER A 13 -5.49 10.89 -11.71
CA SER A 13 -4.31 10.37 -12.39
C SER A 13 -3.04 10.57 -11.56
N LEU A 14 -2.82 11.75 -10.97
CA LEU A 14 -1.66 12.00 -10.12
C LEU A 14 -1.72 11.21 -8.81
N ARG A 15 -2.92 11.04 -8.24
CA ARG A 15 -3.12 10.23 -7.04
C ARG A 15 -2.82 8.76 -7.31
N ALA A 16 -3.26 8.23 -8.44
CA ALA A 16 -3.02 6.85 -8.86
C ALA A 16 -1.51 6.58 -9.04
N THR A 17 -0.79 7.49 -9.71
CA THR A 17 0.67 7.37 -9.89
C THR A 17 1.40 7.37 -8.56
N LEU A 18 1.13 8.31 -7.66
CA LEU A 18 1.80 8.33 -6.34
C LEU A 18 1.48 7.09 -5.50
N THR A 19 0.25 6.58 -5.58
CA THR A 19 -0.15 5.40 -4.79
C THR A 19 0.46 4.11 -5.35
N THR A 20 0.59 4.01 -6.67
CA THR A 20 1.08 2.81 -7.38
C THR A 20 2.61 2.79 -7.52
N THR A 21 3.23 3.94 -7.81
CA THR A 21 4.68 4.06 -8.10
C THR A 21 5.51 4.20 -6.82
N VAL A 22 4.96 4.77 -5.74
CA VAL A 22 5.67 4.90 -4.45
C VAL A 22 5.44 3.67 -3.55
N GLY A 23 4.42 2.87 -3.85
CA GLY A 23 4.12 1.63 -3.14
C GLY A 23 4.92 0.45 -3.68
N HIS A 24 5.34 -0.46 -2.80
CA HIS A 24 5.89 -1.75 -3.23
C HIS A 24 4.83 -2.55 -4.04
N PRO A 25 5.14 -3.07 -5.24
CA PRO A 25 4.15 -3.68 -6.14
C PRO A 25 3.41 -4.87 -5.51
N ALA A 26 4.11 -5.68 -4.70
CA ALA A 26 3.50 -6.76 -3.91
C ALA A 26 2.35 -6.35 -2.96
N ARG A 27 2.09 -5.05 -2.77
CA ARG A 27 0.91 -4.57 -2.03
C ARG A 27 -0.40 -4.70 -2.81
N ALA A 28 -0.35 -5.00 -4.11
CA ALA A 28 -1.53 -5.21 -4.93
C ALA A 28 -2.36 -6.44 -4.51
N ILE A 29 -1.73 -7.44 -3.88
CA ILE A 29 -2.38 -8.71 -3.48
C ILE A 29 -2.61 -8.76 -1.97
N GLN A 30 -3.49 -9.63 -1.48
CA GLN A 30 -3.66 -9.84 -0.03
C GLN A 30 -2.41 -10.50 0.58
N CYS A 31 -1.98 -10.07 1.78
CA CYS A 31 -0.84 -10.70 2.44
C CYS A 31 -1.21 -12.09 3.02
N PRO A 32 -0.56 -13.20 2.61
CA PRO A 32 -0.86 -14.52 3.15
C PRO A 32 -0.45 -14.69 4.63
N HIS A 33 0.55 -13.92 5.09
CA HIS A 33 1.06 -14.01 6.46
C HIS A 33 0.19 -13.23 7.48
N CYS A 34 0.00 -11.92 7.25
CA CYS A 34 -0.71 -11.06 8.20
C CYS A 34 -2.14 -10.66 7.77
N ARG A 35 -2.62 -11.15 6.63
CA ARG A 35 -3.96 -10.89 6.07
C ARG A 35 -4.26 -9.41 5.75
N ALA A 36 -3.23 -8.58 5.65
CA ALA A 36 -3.38 -7.20 5.18
C ALA A 36 -4.02 -7.16 3.79
N LEU A 37 -5.04 -6.32 3.63
CA LEU A 37 -5.79 -6.18 2.37
C LEU A 37 -4.92 -5.59 1.24
N PRO A 38 -5.33 -5.77 -0.03
CA PRO A 38 -4.77 -5.05 -1.17
C PRO A 38 -4.66 -3.54 -0.92
N GLY A 39 -3.53 -2.95 -1.30
CA GLY A 39 -3.20 -1.54 -1.09
C GLY A 39 -2.87 -1.14 0.35
N LYS A 40 -3.10 -2.02 1.35
CA LYS A 40 -2.76 -1.73 2.75
C LYS A 40 -1.35 -2.22 3.11
N PRO A 41 -0.59 -1.44 3.90
CA PRO A 41 0.70 -1.87 4.44
C PRO A 41 0.54 -3.11 5.33
N CYS A 42 1.59 -3.93 5.38
CA CYS A 42 1.72 -4.88 6.48
C CYS A 42 1.92 -4.09 7.78
N VAL A 43 1.40 -4.60 8.90
CA VAL A 43 1.54 -3.96 10.21
C VAL A 43 2.19 -4.90 11.21
N LEU A 44 2.98 -4.33 12.13
CA LEU A 44 3.55 -5.03 13.26
C LEU A 44 2.43 -5.43 14.22
N ARG A 45 2.31 -6.72 14.53
CA ARG A 45 1.24 -7.23 15.41
C ARG A 45 1.33 -6.66 16.83
N THR A 46 2.53 -6.31 17.30
CA THR A 46 2.78 -5.82 18.66
C THR A 46 2.30 -4.40 18.91
N ASN A 47 2.35 -3.52 17.90
CA ASN A 47 2.09 -2.08 18.08
C ASN A 47 1.28 -1.44 16.94
N GLY A 48 0.83 -2.22 15.96
CA GLY A 48 0.03 -1.75 14.82
C GLY A 48 0.77 -0.85 13.83
N ARG A 49 2.09 -0.64 13.99
CA ARG A 49 2.85 0.25 13.09
C ARG A 49 3.00 -0.37 11.71
N ALA A 50 2.88 0.46 10.68
CA ALA A 50 3.13 0.05 9.31
C ALA A 50 4.59 -0.35 9.13
N LEU A 51 4.83 -1.51 8.51
CA LEU A 51 6.15 -1.90 8.07
C LEU A 51 6.56 -1.05 6.85
N PRO A 52 7.85 -0.67 6.76
CA PRO A 52 8.38 -0.02 5.57
C PRO A 52 8.25 -0.94 4.35
N GLU A 53 8.65 -2.20 4.50
CA GLU A 53 8.58 -3.22 3.46
C GLU A 53 7.50 -4.27 3.75
N PRO A 54 6.84 -4.84 2.71
CA PRO A 54 5.94 -5.96 2.91
C PRO A 54 6.68 -7.22 3.40
N HIS A 55 5.97 -8.14 4.06
CA HIS A 55 6.54 -9.43 4.43
C HIS A 55 7.04 -10.19 3.19
N HIS A 56 8.18 -10.88 3.31
CA HIS A 56 8.76 -11.69 2.24
C HIS A 56 7.74 -12.65 1.59
N THR A 57 6.91 -13.33 2.39
CA THR A 57 5.85 -14.22 1.90
C THR A 57 4.87 -13.54 0.95
N ARG A 58 4.58 -12.24 1.14
CA ARG A 58 3.72 -11.47 0.22
C ARG A 58 4.43 -11.17 -1.09
N ILE A 59 5.74 -10.90 -1.05
CA ILE A 59 6.54 -10.64 -2.24
C ILE A 59 6.57 -11.89 -3.11
N THR A 60 6.92 -13.05 -2.53
CA THR A 60 6.96 -14.32 -3.26
C THR A 60 5.59 -14.66 -3.85
N ALA A 61 4.49 -14.49 -3.10
CA ALA A 61 3.15 -14.75 -3.63
C ALA A 61 2.80 -13.85 -4.82
N TRP A 62 3.16 -12.57 -4.76
CA TRP A 62 2.97 -11.64 -5.87
C TRP A 62 3.79 -12.04 -7.10
N GLU A 63 5.05 -12.43 -6.92
CA GLU A 63 5.90 -12.93 -8.00
C GLU A 63 5.28 -14.16 -8.67
N GLN A 64 4.76 -15.11 -7.89
CA GLN A 64 4.09 -16.30 -8.45
C GLN A 64 2.82 -15.95 -9.24
N GLU A 65 2.05 -14.95 -8.79
CA GLU A 65 0.86 -14.49 -9.53
C GLU A 65 1.20 -13.72 -10.82
N ASN A 66 2.37 -13.06 -10.88
CA ASN A 66 2.78 -12.22 -12.02
C ASN A 66 3.76 -12.90 -12.97
N ALA A 67 4.28 -14.09 -12.62
CA ALA A 67 5.17 -14.88 -13.47
C ALA A 67 4.41 -15.76 -14.50
N ALA A 68 3.08 -15.65 -14.57
CA ALA A 68 2.22 -16.30 -15.56
C ALA A 68 2.01 -15.41 -16.79
#